data_AF-A0A7T1HUH2-F1
#
_entry.id   AF-A0A7T1HUH2-F1
#
_cell.length_a   1.000
_cell.length_b   1.000
_cell.length_c   1.000
_cell.angle_alpha   90.00
_cell.angle_beta   90.00
_cell.angle_gamma   90.00
#
_symmetry.space_group_name_H-M   'P 1'
#
loop_
_entity.id
_entity.type
_entity.pdbx_description
1 polymer ?
#
loop_
_entity_poly.entity_id
_entity_poly.type
_entity_poly.pdbx_seq_one_letter_code
_entity_poly.pdbx_strand_id
1 'polypeptide(L)'
;MALRIAALRDRDTAAARAPLEKLVVLEPRNPFARRTLGQLLLLLMEDETAAALPHLRAAAEVGADDPINLFTYAQALLASDGDSHVAEADALFKQALPLAPVGELAEKIKNQQRRLADRVMRANAQGMPRMDAVEYLISALQAYRELAPEEQKQLHAEVVALSQRGLAINDPCKKHKLSLYRSGSTVSALGAACVYYAGVKLLLPGEDPGLDLGREYVLAQRMAGEGAEAPQAEEPA
;
A
#
# COMPACT_ATOMS: atom_id res chain seq x y z
N MET A 1 -39.49 -8.89 9.18
CA MET A 1 -38.89 -7.59 9.55
C MET A 1 -38.96 -7.25 11.04
N ALA A 2 -40.05 -7.56 11.76
CA ALA A 2 -40.19 -7.23 13.19
C ALA A 2 -39.09 -7.82 14.09
N LEU A 3 -38.64 -9.06 13.84
CA LEU A 3 -37.60 -9.71 14.63
C LEU A 3 -36.21 -9.03 14.52
N ARG A 4 -35.89 -8.45 13.35
CA ARG A 4 -34.61 -7.75 13.09
C ARG A 4 -34.47 -6.50 13.94
N ILE A 5 -35.58 -5.81 14.15
CA ILE A 5 -35.61 -4.50 14.82
C ILE A 5 -35.66 -4.70 16.33
N ALA A 6 -36.33 -5.76 16.82
CA ALA A 6 -36.42 -6.03 18.26
C ALA A 6 -35.08 -6.53 18.84
N ALA A 7 -34.43 -7.51 18.22
CA ALA A 7 -33.23 -8.13 18.76
C ALA A 7 -31.96 -7.24 18.67
N LEU A 8 -31.84 -6.42 17.61
CA LEU A 8 -30.69 -5.51 17.45
C LEU A 8 -30.86 -4.18 18.20
N ARG A 9 -32.09 -3.79 18.60
CA ARG A 9 -32.32 -2.54 19.34
C ARG A 9 -31.90 -2.62 20.81
N ASP A 10 -32.07 -3.78 21.46
CA ASP A 10 -31.82 -3.91 22.90
C ASP A 10 -30.40 -4.37 23.27
N ARG A 11 -29.49 -4.51 22.29
CA ARG A 11 -28.12 -5.02 22.49
C ARG A 11 -28.03 -6.38 23.19
N ASP A 12 -29.14 -7.12 23.32
CA ASP A 12 -29.12 -8.51 23.81
C ASP A 12 -28.77 -9.47 22.65
N THR A 13 -27.54 -9.30 22.17
CA THR A 13 -26.96 -10.11 21.09
C THR A 13 -26.86 -11.59 21.47
N ALA A 14 -26.79 -11.90 22.77
CA ALA A 14 -26.76 -13.27 23.29
C ALA A 14 -28.14 -13.95 23.17
N ALA A 15 -29.24 -13.25 23.53
CA ALA A 15 -30.59 -13.80 23.42
C ALA A 15 -31.05 -14.00 21.96
N ALA A 16 -30.47 -13.26 21.02
CA ALA A 16 -30.81 -13.33 19.60
C ALA A 16 -30.20 -14.55 18.88
N ARG A 17 -29.14 -15.16 19.43
CA ARG A 17 -28.38 -16.24 18.77
C ARG A 17 -29.21 -17.51 18.60
N ALA A 18 -29.72 -18.07 19.70
CA ALA A 18 -30.45 -19.35 19.68
C ALA A 18 -31.72 -19.34 18.78
N PRO A 19 -32.55 -18.27 18.76
CA PRO A 19 -33.67 -18.17 17.82
C PRO A 19 -33.23 -18.14 16.35
N LEU A 20 -32.14 -17.42 16.03
CA LEU A 20 -31.61 -17.32 14.68
C LEU A 20 -30.96 -18.63 14.22
N GLU A 21 -30.23 -19.33 15.10
CA GLU A 21 -29.70 -20.67 14.82
C GLU A 21 -30.83 -21.65 14.52
N LYS A 22 -31.89 -21.65 15.34
CA LYS A 22 -33.08 -22.47 15.09
C LYS A 22 -33.74 -22.11 13.76
N LEU A 23 -33.82 -20.82 13.42
CA LEU A 23 -34.39 -20.38 12.15
C LEU A 23 -33.56 -20.87 10.95
N VAL A 24 -32.23 -20.85 11.04
CA VAL A 24 -31.36 -21.37 9.98
C VAL A 24 -31.48 -22.89 9.84
N VAL A 25 -31.73 -23.63 10.94
CA VAL A 25 -32.01 -25.07 10.88
C VAL A 25 -33.36 -25.35 10.21
N LEU A 26 -34.40 -24.58 10.55
CA LEU A 26 -35.74 -24.76 9.98
C LEU A 26 -35.82 -24.28 8.53
N GLU A 27 -35.09 -23.23 8.18
CA GLU A 27 -35.07 -22.63 6.85
C GLU A 27 -33.62 -22.46 6.32
N PRO A 28 -32.94 -23.56 5.94
CA PRO A 28 -31.52 -23.51 5.57
C PRO A 28 -31.21 -22.67 4.34
N ARG A 29 -32.22 -22.36 3.51
CA ARG A 29 -32.07 -21.55 2.30
C ARG A 29 -32.63 -20.13 2.47
N ASN A 30 -32.96 -19.70 3.68
CA ASN A 30 -33.43 -18.32 3.91
C ASN A 30 -32.22 -17.36 3.97
N PRO A 31 -31.98 -16.52 2.93
CA PRO A 31 -30.82 -15.64 2.90
C PRO A 31 -30.89 -14.57 4.00
N PHE A 32 -32.10 -14.17 4.39
CA PHE A 32 -32.30 -13.21 5.47
C PHE A 32 -31.89 -13.80 6.83
N ALA A 33 -32.29 -15.03 7.13
CA ALA A 33 -31.92 -15.70 8.38
C ALA A 33 -30.41 -15.88 8.49
N ARG A 34 -29.77 -16.35 7.41
CA ARG A 34 -28.32 -16.53 7.33
C ARG A 34 -27.54 -15.23 7.42
N ARG A 35 -27.94 -14.17 6.69
CA ARG A 35 -27.32 -12.85 6.81
C ARG A 35 -27.41 -12.33 8.25
N THR A 36 -28.59 -12.42 8.85
CA THR A 36 -28.83 -11.88 10.20
C THR A 36 -27.99 -12.63 11.24
N LEU A 37 -27.88 -13.96 11.14
CA LEU A 37 -27.01 -14.75 12.00
C LEU A 37 -25.53 -14.41 11.79
N GLY A 38 -25.08 -14.29 10.53
CA GLY A 38 -23.70 -13.89 10.23
C GLY A 38 -23.34 -12.50 10.78
N GLN A 39 -24.24 -11.53 10.65
CA GLN A 39 -24.06 -10.18 11.24
C GLN A 39 -24.00 -10.23 12.77
N LEU A 40 -24.83 -11.07 13.40
CA LEU A 40 -24.82 -11.24 14.85
C LEU A 40 -23.50 -11.86 15.33
N LEU A 41 -22.96 -12.86 14.61
CA LEU A 41 -21.68 -13.48 14.94
C LEU A 41 -20.52 -12.47 14.86
N LEU A 42 -20.50 -11.61 13.84
CA LEU A 42 -19.52 -10.52 13.73
C LEU A 42 -19.60 -9.49 14.87
N LEU A 43 -20.77 -9.34 15.51
CA LEU A 43 -20.99 -8.41 16.63
C LEU A 43 -20.55 -8.97 17.99
N LEU A 44 -20.35 -10.29 18.11
CA LEU A 44 -20.15 -11.00 19.38
C LEU A 44 -18.66 -11.20 19.79
N MET A 45 -17.70 -10.52 19.11
CA MET A 45 -16.22 -10.46 19.37
C MET A 45 -15.32 -11.47 18.59
N GLU A 46 -13.99 -11.29 18.74
CA GLU A 46 -12.92 -11.31 17.72
C GLU A 46 -12.65 -12.62 16.94
N ASP A 47 -13.09 -13.79 17.41
CA ASP A 47 -12.76 -15.09 16.77
C ASP A 47 -13.93 -15.75 16.02
N GLU A 48 -15.14 -15.16 16.05
CA GLU A 48 -16.32 -15.73 15.40
C GLU A 48 -16.47 -15.28 13.92
N THR A 49 -15.50 -14.51 13.38
CA THR A 49 -15.46 -14.16 11.96
C THR A 49 -15.41 -15.42 11.09
N ALA A 50 -14.65 -16.43 11.52
CA ALA A 50 -14.58 -17.73 10.84
C ALA A 50 -15.95 -18.46 10.82
N ALA A 51 -16.74 -18.33 11.89
CA ALA A 51 -18.09 -18.90 11.96
C ALA A 51 -19.12 -18.08 11.17
N ALA A 52 -18.93 -16.75 11.05
CA ALA A 52 -19.82 -15.86 10.31
C ALA A 52 -19.73 -16.04 8.79
N LEU A 53 -18.52 -16.24 8.25
CA LEU A 53 -18.28 -16.29 6.81
C LEU A 53 -19.12 -17.36 6.08
N PRO A 54 -19.24 -18.62 6.55
CA PRO A 54 -20.10 -19.63 5.90
C PRO A 54 -21.57 -19.22 5.83
N HIS A 55 -22.09 -18.54 6.85
CA HIS A 55 -23.48 -18.07 6.84
C HIS A 55 -23.68 -16.93 5.84
N LEU A 56 -22.76 -15.98 5.78
CA LEU A 56 -22.81 -14.85 4.85
C LEU A 56 -22.61 -15.28 3.40
N ARG A 57 -21.68 -16.21 3.15
CA ARG A 57 -21.48 -16.83 1.85
C ARG A 57 -22.74 -17.52 1.35
N ALA A 58 -23.34 -18.38 2.17
CA ALA A 58 -24.58 -19.07 1.80
C ALA A 58 -25.76 -18.10 1.60
N ALA A 59 -25.80 -16.98 2.33
CA ALA A 59 -26.79 -15.93 2.08
C ALA A 59 -26.57 -15.23 0.72
N ALA A 60 -25.31 -14.95 0.37
CA ALA A 60 -24.94 -14.35 -0.92
C ALA A 60 -25.14 -15.31 -2.10
N GLU A 61 -24.91 -16.61 -1.93
CA GLU A 61 -25.15 -17.63 -2.96
C GLU A 61 -26.65 -17.78 -3.29
N VAL A 62 -27.52 -17.73 -2.26
CA VAL A 62 -28.98 -17.83 -2.47
C VAL A 62 -29.59 -16.50 -2.90
N GLY A 63 -29.06 -15.38 -2.41
CA GLY A 63 -29.52 -14.02 -2.70
C GLY A 63 -28.49 -13.21 -3.47
N ALA A 64 -28.00 -13.75 -4.59
CA ALA A 64 -26.96 -13.11 -5.41
C ALA A 64 -27.40 -11.77 -6.02
N ASP A 65 -28.72 -11.53 -6.09
CA ASP A 65 -29.31 -10.27 -6.57
C ASP A 65 -29.67 -9.30 -5.42
N ASP A 66 -29.35 -9.64 -4.17
CA ASP A 66 -29.52 -8.72 -3.02
C ASP A 66 -28.19 -7.99 -2.72
N PRO A 67 -28.08 -6.68 -3.05
CA PRO A 67 -26.87 -5.91 -2.82
C PRO A 67 -26.47 -5.82 -1.34
N ILE A 68 -27.42 -5.98 -0.41
CA ILE A 68 -27.12 -5.96 1.02
C ILE A 68 -26.44 -7.28 1.45
N ASN A 69 -26.81 -8.42 0.88
CA ASN A 69 -26.13 -9.70 1.16
C ASN A 69 -24.69 -9.68 0.67
N LEU A 70 -24.49 -9.25 -0.58
CA LEU A 70 -23.16 -9.10 -1.18
C LEU A 70 -22.28 -8.13 -0.38
N PHE A 71 -22.80 -6.95 -0.05
CA PHE A 71 -22.09 -5.94 0.73
C PHE A 71 -21.74 -6.42 2.14
N THR A 72 -22.64 -7.17 2.80
CA THR A 72 -22.38 -7.70 4.15
C THR A 72 -21.30 -8.78 4.11
N TYR A 73 -21.35 -9.68 3.12
CA TYR A 73 -20.33 -10.72 2.96
C TYR A 73 -18.95 -10.12 2.63
N ALA A 74 -18.89 -9.16 1.70
CA ALA A 74 -17.66 -8.46 1.35
C ALA A 74 -17.00 -7.76 2.54
N GLN A 75 -17.79 -7.10 3.40
CA GLN A 75 -17.24 -6.48 4.62
C GLN A 75 -16.71 -7.51 5.62
N ALA A 76 -17.38 -8.65 5.77
CA ALA A 76 -16.92 -9.72 6.65
C ALA A 76 -15.58 -10.31 6.17
N LEU A 77 -15.43 -10.47 4.85
CA LEU A 77 -14.17 -10.87 4.23
C LEU A 77 -13.04 -9.88 4.53
N LEU A 78 -13.31 -8.58 4.44
CA LEU A 78 -12.30 -7.55 4.79
C LEU A 78 -11.99 -7.45 6.29
N ALA A 79 -12.92 -7.88 7.15
CA ALA A 79 -12.73 -7.92 8.60
C ALA A 79 -12.03 -9.19 9.07
N SER A 80 -11.94 -10.23 8.23
CA SER A 80 -11.20 -11.45 8.53
C SER A 80 -9.69 -11.21 8.48
N ASP A 81 -8.94 -11.97 9.28
CA ASP A 81 -7.49 -11.81 9.37
C ASP A 81 -6.79 -12.11 8.04
N GLY A 82 -5.97 -11.16 7.60
CA GLY A 82 -5.11 -11.28 6.43
C GLY A 82 -5.65 -10.63 5.15
N ASP A 83 -4.78 -10.58 4.14
CA ASP A 83 -5.06 -10.01 2.82
C ASP A 83 -5.68 -11.01 1.84
N SER A 84 -5.90 -12.26 2.25
CA SER A 84 -6.32 -13.37 1.38
C SER A 84 -7.68 -13.14 0.70
N HIS A 85 -8.58 -12.40 1.34
CA HIS A 85 -9.95 -12.22 0.85
C HIS A 85 -10.20 -10.88 0.14
N VAL A 86 -9.17 -10.05 -0.06
CA VAL A 86 -9.31 -8.72 -0.67
C VAL A 86 -9.90 -8.79 -2.09
N ALA A 87 -9.43 -9.73 -2.91
CA ALA A 87 -9.90 -9.89 -4.29
C ALA A 87 -11.36 -10.35 -4.36
N GLU A 88 -11.77 -11.26 -3.47
CA GLU A 88 -13.15 -11.73 -3.37
C GLU A 88 -14.09 -10.61 -2.91
N ALA A 89 -13.69 -9.84 -1.89
CA ALA A 89 -14.45 -8.69 -1.41
C ALA A 89 -14.66 -7.63 -2.51
N ASP A 90 -13.62 -7.31 -3.30
CA ASP A 90 -13.73 -6.38 -4.42
C ASP A 90 -14.69 -6.88 -5.51
N ALA A 91 -14.65 -8.17 -5.84
CA ALA A 91 -15.57 -8.77 -6.81
C ALA A 91 -17.04 -8.65 -6.34
N LEU A 92 -17.31 -8.89 -5.05
CA LEU A 92 -18.65 -8.74 -4.47
C LEU A 92 -19.12 -7.29 -4.48
N PHE A 93 -18.25 -6.32 -4.21
CA PHE A 93 -18.59 -4.90 -4.33
C PHE A 93 -18.92 -4.50 -5.78
N LYS A 94 -18.15 -5.00 -6.76
CA LYS A 94 -18.41 -4.81 -8.19
C LYS A 94 -19.75 -5.42 -8.63
N GLN A 95 -20.17 -6.53 -8.02
CA GLN A 95 -21.48 -7.13 -8.27
C GLN A 95 -22.61 -6.36 -7.57
N ALA A 96 -22.39 -5.85 -6.36
CA ALA A 96 -23.41 -5.16 -5.56
C ALA A 96 -23.75 -3.76 -6.09
N LEU A 97 -22.77 -3.02 -6.61
CA LEU A 97 -22.96 -1.62 -7.03
C LEU A 97 -23.99 -1.46 -8.17
N PRO A 98 -24.00 -2.28 -9.23
CA PRO A 98 -25.04 -2.22 -10.27
C PRO A 98 -26.45 -2.49 -9.75
N LEU A 99 -26.60 -3.32 -8.70
CA LEU A 99 -27.88 -3.67 -8.10
C LEU A 99 -28.44 -2.55 -7.19
N ALA A 100 -27.57 -1.69 -6.65
CA ALA A 100 -27.92 -0.50 -5.88
C ALA A 100 -27.03 0.69 -6.28
N PRO A 101 -27.29 1.33 -7.44
CA PRO A 101 -26.38 2.32 -8.02
C PRO A 101 -26.39 3.67 -7.29
N VAL A 102 -27.44 3.95 -6.49
CA VAL A 102 -27.64 5.22 -5.78
C VAL A 102 -28.05 4.97 -4.33
N GLY A 103 -27.84 5.98 -3.47
CA GLY A 103 -28.20 5.94 -2.05
C GLY A 103 -27.04 5.56 -1.13
N GLU A 104 -27.35 5.40 0.16
CA GLU A 104 -26.34 5.20 1.22
C GLU A 104 -25.48 3.94 1.00
N LEU A 105 -26.09 2.86 0.52
CA LEU A 105 -25.38 1.61 0.22
C LEU A 105 -24.37 1.80 -0.91
N ALA A 106 -24.74 2.52 -1.98
CA ALA A 106 -23.85 2.83 -3.10
C ALA A 106 -22.63 3.63 -2.64
N GLU A 107 -22.83 4.64 -1.79
CA GLU A 107 -21.74 5.44 -1.23
C GLU A 107 -20.84 4.63 -0.31
N LYS A 108 -21.41 3.73 0.50
CA LYS A 108 -20.63 2.78 1.31
C LYS A 108 -19.79 1.85 0.45
N ILE A 109 -20.33 1.29 -0.63
CA ILE A 109 -19.61 0.42 -1.56
C ILE A 109 -18.45 1.17 -2.22
N LYS A 110 -18.70 2.37 -2.79
CA LYS A 110 -17.67 3.21 -3.41
C LYS A 110 -16.56 3.57 -2.43
N ASN A 111 -16.91 3.90 -1.19
CA ASN A 111 -15.93 4.18 -0.14
C ASN A 111 -15.01 3.00 0.14
N GLN A 112 -15.54 1.78 0.21
CA GLN A 112 -14.74 0.58 0.41
C GLN A 112 -13.84 0.29 -0.80
N GLN A 113 -14.36 0.39 -2.02
CA GLN A 113 -13.56 0.20 -3.24
C GLN A 113 -12.38 1.18 -3.33
N ARG A 114 -12.59 2.46 -2.97
CA ARG A 114 -11.49 3.44 -2.91
C ARG A 114 -10.41 3.04 -1.91
N ARG A 115 -10.80 2.63 -0.70
CA ARG A 115 -9.86 2.17 0.33
C ARG A 115 -9.08 0.94 -0.11
N LEU A 116 -9.71 0.00 -0.81
CA LEU A 116 -9.04 -1.17 -1.35
C LEU A 116 -8.03 -0.79 -2.44
N ALA A 117 -8.40 0.10 -3.35
CA ALA A 117 -7.48 0.62 -4.37
C ALA A 117 -6.26 1.30 -3.73
N ASP A 118 -6.46 2.14 -2.72
CA ASP A 118 -5.39 2.79 -1.97
C ASP A 118 -4.48 1.77 -1.26
N ARG A 119 -5.06 0.73 -0.64
CA ARG A 119 -4.31 -0.34 0.04
C ARG A 119 -3.45 -1.12 -0.94
N VAL A 120 -4.03 -1.54 -2.06
CA VAL A 120 -3.32 -2.28 -3.12
C VAL A 120 -2.22 -1.41 -3.72
N MET A 121 -2.49 -0.12 -3.99
CA MET A 121 -1.49 0.81 -4.48
C MET A 121 -0.32 0.98 -3.49
N ARG A 122 -0.61 1.12 -2.19
CA ARG A 122 0.42 1.21 -1.15
C ARG A 122 1.23 -0.08 -1.02
N ALA A 123 0.57 -1.24 -1.04
CA ALA A 123 1.25 -2.54 -0.98
C ALA A 123 2.17 -2.74 -2.20
N ASN A 124 1.72 -2.37 -3.40
CA ASN A 124 2.53 -2.40 -4.61
C ASN A 124 3.68 -1.38 -4.55
N ALA A 125 3.46 -0.19 -3.98
CA ALA A 125 4.48 0.82 -3.82
C ALA A 125 5.55 0.45 -2.77
N GLN A 126 5.20 -0.27 -1.70
CA GLN A 126 6.15 -0.76 -0.69
C GLN A 126 7.17 -1.78 -1.24
N GLY A 127 6.93 -2.32 -2.45
CA GLY A 127 7.86 -3.17 -3.18
C GLY A 127 8.69 -2.44 -4.26
N MET A 128 8.28 -1.24 -4.68
CA MET A 128 8.92 -0.53 -5.79
C MET A 128 9.93 0.51 -5.29
N PRO A 129 11.15 0.56 -5.86
CA PRO A 129 12.11 1.63 -5.55
C PRO A 129 11.50 2.99 -5.83
N ARG A 130 11.71 3.95 -4.92
CA ARG A 130 11.24 5.32 -5.11
C ARG A 130 11.99 5.97 -6.29
N MET A 131 11.27 6.27 -7.37
CA MET A 131 11.92 6.66 -8.63
C MET A 131 12.62 8.02 -8.55
N ASP A 132 12.11 8.94 -7.75
CA ASP A 132 12.77 10.22 -7.44
C ASP A 132 14.14 10.01 -6.77
N ALA A 133 14.23 9.08 -5.81
CA ALA A 133 15.50 8.72 -5.18
C ALA A 133 16.44 7.99 -6.16
N VAL A 134 15.92 7.13 -7.04
CA VAL A 134 16.70 6.48 -8.11
C VAL A 134 17.34 7.52 -9.03
N GLU A 135 16.57 8.52 -9.48
CA GLU A 135 17.09 9.61 -10.34
C GLU A 135 18.20 10.41 -9.65
N TYR A 136 18.02 10.77 -8.36
CA TYR A 136 19.06 11.44 -7.60
C TYR A 136 20.32 10.58 -7.44
N LEU A 137 20.17 9.26 -7.22
CA LEU A 137 21.29 8.33 -7.13
C LEU A 137 22.02 8.15 -8.46
N ILE A 138 21.31 8.12 -9.59
CA ILE A 138 21.95 8.11 -10.93
C ILE A 138 22.79 9.37 -11.11
N SER A 139 22.22 10.54 -10.81
CA SER A 139 22.93 11.83 -10.92
C SER A 139 24.15 11.89 -10.00
N ALA A 140 24.03 11.36 -8.77
CA ALA A 140 25.14 11.24 -7.83
C ALA A 140 26.26 10.32 -8.34
N LEU A 141 25.92 9.12 -8.82
CA LEU A 141 26.87 8.17 -9.38
C LEU A 141 27.63 8.77 -10.57
N GLN A 142 26.94 9.48 -11.46
CA GLN A 142 27.57 10.17 -12.58
C GLN A 142 28.50 11.28 -12.12
N ALA A 143 28.07 12.12 -11.17
CA ALA A 143 28.91 13.19 -10.62
C ALA A 143 30.20 12.65 -9.99
N TYR A 144 30.13 11.54 -9.23
CA TYR A 144 31.34 10.91 -8.69
C TYR A 144 32.26 10.36 -9.78
N ARG A 145 31.73 9.80 -10.87
CA ARG A 145 32.53 9.29 -12.00
C ARG A 145 33.25 10.40 -12.77
N GLU A 146 32.66 11.59 -12.84
CA GLU A 146 33.23 12.76 -13.53
C GLU A 146 34.38 13.42 -12.73
N LEU A 147 34.49 13.15 -11.43
CA LEU A 147 35.47 13.77 -10.52
C LEU A 147 36.73 12.93 -10.34
N ALA A 148 37.88 13.60 -10.14
CA ALA A 148 39.14 12.93 -9.78
C ALA A 148 39.07 12.35 -8.34
N PRO A 149 39.89 11.34 -7.99
CA PRO A 149 39.80 10.65 -6.69
C PRO A 149 39.87 11.57 -5.46
N GLU A 150 40.68 12.63 -5.51
CA GLU A 150 40.77 13.61 -4.42
C GLU A 150 39.52 14.50 -4.34
N GLU A 151 38.94 14.87 -5.49
CA GLU A 151 37.70 15.65 -5.55
C GLU A 151 36.49 14.84 -5.10
N GLN A 152 36.47 13.52 -5.34
CA GLN A 152 35.44 12.61 -4.82
C GLN A 152 35.42 12.61 -3.29
N LYS A 153 36.59 12.50 -2.65
CA LYS A 153 36.72 12.58 -1.18
C LYS A 153 36.27 13.95 -0.65
N GLN A 154 36.62 15.01 -1.36
CA GLN A 154 36.23 16.37 -0.98
C GLN A 154 34.72 16.61 -1.10
N LEU A 155 34.08 16.11 -2.17
CA LEU A 155 32.62 16.13 -2.31
C LEU A 155 31.95 15.33 -1.19
N HIS A 156 32.46 14.14 -0.88
CA HIS A 156 31.93 13.34 0.23
C HIS A 156 32.04 14.07 1.58
N ALA A 157 33.18 14.67 1.88
CA ALA A 157 33.38 15.46 3.09
C ALA A 157 32.43 16.67 3.18
N GLU A 158 32.18 17.36 2.04
CA GLU A 158 31.22 18.47 1.97
C GLU A 158 29.81 18.02 2.35
N VAL A 159 29.38 16.86 1.85
CA VAL A 159 28.05 16.30 2.15
C VAL A 159 27.96 15.78 3.59
N VAL A 160 29.02 15.16 4.12
CA VAL A 160 29.09 14.75 5.55
C VAL A 160 28.95 15.96 6.47
N ALA A 161 29.67 17.05 6.19
CA ALA A 161 29.57 18.29 6.95
C ALA A 161 28.17 18.89 6.88
N LEU A 162 27.47 18.72 5.75
CA LEU A 162 26.08 19.14 5.59
C LEU A 162 25.12 18.29 6.44
N SER A 163 25.33 16.97 6.50
CA SER A 163 24.53 16.06 7.32
C SER A 163 24.64 16.38 8.81
N GLN A 164 25.86 16.66 9.30
CA GLN A 164 26.14 16.98 10.70
C GLN A 164 25.53 18.33 11.15
N ARG A 165 25.32 19.27 10.23
CA ARG A 165 24.66 20.56 10.52
C ARG A 165 23.14 20.46 10.64
N GLY A 166 22.58 19.26 10.48
CA GLY A 166 21.15 19.00 10.47
C GLY A 166 20.57 19.20 9.09
N LEU A 167 20.46 18.11 8.32
CA LEU A 167 19.58 18.06 7.15
C LEU A 167 18.16 18.31 7.65
N ALA A 168 17.56 19.44 7.29
CA ALA A 168 16.13 19.68 7.52
C ALA A 168 15.32 18.81 6.54
N ILE A 169 15.30 17.50 6.77
CA ILE A 169 14.67 16.48 5.89
C ILE A 169 13.17 16.77 5.69
N ASN A 170 12.53 17.45 6.65
CA ASN A 170 11.11 17.81 6.61
C ASN A 170 10.78 19.14 5.92
N ASP A 171 11.76 19.87 5.38
CA ASP A 171 11.53 21.16 4.71
C ASP A 171 11.95 21.11 3.22
N PRO A 172 11.04 20.73 2.30
CA PRO A 172 11.36 20.50 0.89
C PRO A 172 11.82 21.76 0.13
N CYS A 173 11.72 22.95 0.74
CA CYS A 173 12.13 24.22 0.13
C CYS A 173 13.57 24.64 0.45
N LYS A 174 14.28 23.98 1.37
CA LYS A 174 15.67 24.33 1.70
C LYS A 174 16.63 23.64 0.74
N LYS A 175 17.17 24.45 -0.18
CA LYS A 175 18.19 24.05 -1.15
C LYS A 175 19.59 24.23 -0.57
N HIS A 176 20.42 23.20 -0.69
CA HIS A 176 21.80 23.19 -0.22
C HIS A 176 22.76 23.30 -1.39
N LYS A 177 23.73 24.21 -1.34
CA LYS A 177 24.74 24.34 -2.40
C LYS A 177 25.87 23.35 -2.12
N LEU A 178 26.17 22.49 -3.08
CA LEU A 178 27.33 21.61 -3.06
C LEU A 178 28.30 22.10 -4.12
N SER A 179 29.49 22.51 -3.69
CA SER A 179 30.47 23.24 -4.49
C SER A 179 31.04 22.39 -5.61
N LEU A 180 31.29 21.10 -5.34
CA LEU A 180 31.86 20.15 -6.29
C LEU A 180 30.81 19.31 -7.02
N TYR A 181 29.56 19.35 -6.58
CA TYR A 181 28.48 18.60 -7.21
C TYR A 181 27.96 19.32 -8.46
N ARG A 182 28.11 18.72 -9.64
CA ARG A 182 27.61 19.25 -10.93
C ARG A 182 27.88 20.76 -11.06
N SER A 183 29.13 21.14 -10.82
CA SER A 183 29.61 22.53 -10.92
C SER A 183 28.90 23.55 -10.00
N GLY A 184 28.65 23.21 -8.73
CA GLY A 184 28.12 24.15 -7.74
C GLY A 184 26.60 24.16 -7.62
N SER A 185 25.95 23.08 -8.04
CA SER A 185 24.49 22.97 -8.10
C SER A 185 23.83 22.99 -6.73
N THR A 186 22.58 23.45 -6.69
CA THR A 186 21.75 23.38 -5.48
C THR A 186 20.97 22.08 -5.45
N VAL A 187 21.07 21.34 -4.34
CA VAL A 187 20.42 20.05 -4.14
C VAL A 187 19.36 20.14 -3.03
N SER A 188 18.31 19.34 -3.15
CA SER A 188 17.33 19.12 -2.08
C SER A 188 17.96 18.29 -0.94
N ALA A 189 17.30 18.24 0.22
CA ALA A 189 17.73 17.37 1.32
C ALA A 189 17.81 15.88 0.90
N LEU A 190 16.84 15.41 0.11
CA LEU A 190 16.86 14.06 -0.48
C LEU A 190 18.02 13.88 -1.45
N GLY A 191 18.27 14.87 -2.31
CA GLY A 191 19.42 14.86 -3.23
C GLY A 191 20.74 14.76 -2.48
N ALA A 192 20.94 15.58 -1.44
CA ALA A 192 22.14 15.51 -0.59
C ALA A 192 22.30 14.14 0.09
N ALA A 193 21.20 13.55 0.58
CA ALA A 193 21.22 12.20 1.16
C ALA A 193 21.61 11.13 0.12
N CYS A 194 21.17 11.27 -1.14
CA CYS A 194 21.56 10.36 -2.22
C CYS A 194 23.04 10.52 -2.60
N VAL A 195 23.57 11.75 -2.65
CA VAL A 195 25.01 12.00 -2.86
C VAL A 195 25.83 11.39 -1.72
N TYR A 196 25.41 11.57 -0.48
CA TYR A 196 26.06 10.93 0.68
C TYR A 196 26.08 9.41 0.54
N TYR A 197 24.92 8.80 0.27
CA TYR A 197 24.76 7.36 0.14
C TYR A 197 25.68 6.78 -0.94
N ALA A 198 25.69 7.40 -2.13
CA ALA A 198 26.58 7.00 -3.21
C ALA A 198 28.06 7.14 -2.81
N GLY A 199 28.42 8.22 -2.13
CA GLY A 199 29.78 8.45 -1.62
C GLY A 199 30.23 7.36 -0.64
N VAL A 200 29.41 7.00 0.35
CA VAL A 200 29.74 5.89 1.28
C VAL A 200 29.92 4.58 0.50
N LYS A 201 29.00 4.25 -0.41
CA LYS A 201 29.09 3.00 -1.19
C LYS A 201 30.30 2.92 -2.13
N LEU A 202 30.74 4.06 -2.69
CA LEU A 202 31.88 4.10 -3.60
C LEU A 202 33.23 4.22 -2.88
N LEU A 203 33.31 5.01 -1.80
CA LEU A 203 34.57 5.35 -1.14
C LEU A 203 34.86 4.49 0.10
N LEU A 204 33.81 3.99 0.77
CA LEU A 204 33.88 3.24 2.02
C LEU A 204 33.14 1.90 1.87
N PRO A 205 33.62 0.99 1.01
CA PRO A 205 32.96 -0.27 0.73
C PRO A 205 32.84 -1.11 2.01
N GLY A 206 31.60 -1.38 2.43
CA GLY A 206 31.31 -2.15 3.65
C GLY A 206 30.73 -1.33 4.80
N GLU A 207 30.81 0.00 4.74
CA GLU A 207 30.09 0.85 5.70
C GLU A 207 28.59 0.91 5.38
N ASP A 208 27.80 1.01 6.45
CA ASP A 208 26.37 1.26 6.37
C ASP A 208 26.11 2.78 6.36
N PRO A 209 25.56 3.34 5.27
CA PRO A 209 25.20 4.77 5.22
C PRO A 209 24.07 5.15 6.19
N GLY A 210 23.39 4.20 6.83
CA GLY A 210 22.31 4.47 7.78
C GLY A 210 21.03 5.02 7.13
N LEU A 211 20.91 4.87 5.80
CA LEU A 211 19.75 5.28 5.00
C LEU A 211 19.19 4.07 4.26
N ASP A 212 17.87 3.91 4.28
CA ASP A 212 17.19 2.84 3.54
C ASP A 212 16.99 3.24 2.06
N LEU A 213 18.07 3.17 1.30
CA LEU A 213 18.12 3.46 -0.16
C LEU A 213 18.74 2.30 -0.96
N GLY A 214 18.88 1.12 -0.35
CA GLY A 214 19.62 0.01 -0.95
C GLY A 214 19.01 -0.50 -2.26
N ARG A 215 17.68 -0.57 -2.34
CA ARG A 215 16.96 -1.03 -3.54
C ARG A 215 17.08 0.00 -4.67
N GLU A 216 16.91 1.27 -4.34
CA GLU A 216 17.05 2.40 -5.26
C GLU A 216 18.47 2.48 -5.81
N TYR A 217 19.48 2.26 -4.98
CA TYR A 217 20.88 2.27 -5.39
C TYR A 217 21.23 1.14 -6.36
N VAL A 218 20.75 -0.08 -6.10
CA VAL A 218 20.94 -1.22 -7.02
C VAL A 218 20.29 -0.93 -8.37
N LEU A 219 19.09 -0.35 -8.38
CA LEU A 219 18.43 0.04 -9.62
C LEU A 219 19.20 1.16 -10.35
N ALA A 220 19.61 2.19 -9.62
CA ALA A 220 20.40 3.31 -10.15
C ALA A 220 21.73 2.85 -10.77
N GLN A 221 22.42 1.88 -10.15
CA GLN A 221 23.66 1.31 -10.71
C GLN A 221 23.44 0.62 -12.06
N ARG A 222 22.35 -0.15 -12.19
CA ARG A 222 21.99 -0.81 -13.47
C ARG A 222 21.73 0.23 -14.56
N MET A 223 20.87 1.19 -14.26
CA MET A 223 20.48 2.25 -15.21
C MET A 223 21.66 3.17 -15.58
N ALA A 224 22.52 3.50 -14.62
CA ALA A 224 23.73 4.29 -14.87
C ALA A 224 24.84 3.51 -15.60
N GLY A 225 24.75 2.18 -15.66
CA GLY A 225 25.62 1.32 -16.45
C GLY A 225 25.14 1.18 -17.90
N GLU A 226 23.84 0.96 -18.10
CA GLU A 226 23.22 0.82 -19.43
C GLU A 226 23.32 2.09 -20.30
N GLY A 227 23.41 3.28 -19.69
CA GLY A 227 23.63 4.54 -20.42
C GLY A 227 25.06 4.76 -20.95
N ALA A 228 26.02 3.88 -20.65
CA ALA A 228 27.42 4.00 -21.10
C ALA A 228 27.73 3.18 -22.38
N GLU A 229 26.84 2.29 -22.81
CA GLU A 229 26.95 1.53 -24.06
C GLU A 229 25.90 2.04 -25.07
N ALA A 230 26.09 3.26 -25.58
CA ALA A 230 25.47 3.61 -26.86
C ALA A 230 26.28 2.93 -27.98
N PRO A 231 25.66 2.10 -28.85
CA PRO A 231 26.38 1.48 -29.94
C PRO A 231 26.83 2.56 -30.92
N GLN A 232 28.14 2.64 -31.16
CA GLN A 232 28.71 3.32 -32.30
C GLN A 232 28.16 2.61 -33.55
N ALA A 233 27.21 3.24 -34.23
CA ALA A 233 26.83 2.82 -35.57
C ALA A 233 28.02 3.13 -36.50
N GLU A 234 28.81 2.10 -36.77
CA GLU A 234 29.71 2.08 -37.92
C GLU A 234 28.84 2.15 -39.18
N GLU A 235 28.97 3.26 -39.90
CA GLU A 235 28.49 3.46 -41.26
C GLU A 235 29.51 2.81 -42.21
N PRO A 236 29.16 1.83 -43.06
CA PRO A 236 30.01 1.45 -44.17
C PRO A 236 29.55 2.13 -45.46
N ALA A 237 30.54 2.66 -46.16
CA ALA A 237 30.49 3.27 -47.49
C ALA A 237 30.08 2.30 -48.61
#